data_AF-A0A662L939-F1
#
_entry.id   AF-A0A662L939-F1
#
_cell.length_a   1.000
_cell.length_b   1.000
_cell.length_c   1.000
_cell.angle_alpha   90.00
_cell.angle_beta   90.00
_cell.angle_gamma   90.00
#
_symmetry.space_group_name_H-M   'P 1'
#
loop_
_entity.id
_entity.type
_entity.pdbx_description
1 polymer ?
#
loop_
_entity_poly.entity_id
_entity_poly.type
_entity_poly.pdbx_seq_one_letter_code
_entity_poly.pdbx_strand_id
1 'polypeptide(L)'
;MNVLFKPIWFDSMGAKSSSTLIKTDIKIVIDPGIAIMHQSFPASKEMKMKWKKEGKKRIIKECKNANVIIISHYHHDHYIRDDLSIYYNKLLFMKNPNEYINESQRGRAEKFFRELLQQFKINFDNVLSKNKRKEY
;
A
#
# COMPACT_ATOMS: atom_id res chain seq x y z
N MET A 1 19.06 9.63 18.95
CA MET A 1 18.35 9.48 17.66
C MET A 1 16.86 9.44 17.96
N ASN A 2 16.09 10.43 17.53
CA ASN A 2 14.66 10.50 17.85
C ASN A 2 13.87 9.75 16.78
N VAL A 3 13.00 8.84 17.22
CA VAL A 3 12.08 8.12 16.34
C VAL A 3 10.67 8.62 16.61
N LEU A 4 9.96 9.03 15.56
CA LEU A 4 8.57 9.44 15.65
C LEU A 4 7.68 8.49 14.86
N PHE A 5 6.63 8.00 15.51
CA PHE A 5 5.57 7.21 14.91
C PHE A 5 4.30 8.06 14.83
N LYS A 6 3.69 8.13 13.66
CA LYS A 6 2.46 8.87 13.44
C LYS A 6 1.47 8.06 12.59
N PRO A 7 0.28 7.76 13.13
CA PRO A 7 -0.82 7.26 12.32
C PRO A 7 -1.19 8.25 11.21
N ILE A 8 -1.19 7.80 9.95
CA ILE A 8 -1.64 8.61 8.81
C ILE A 8 -3.14 8.45 8.62
N TRP A 9 -3.60 7.19 8.54
CA TRP A 9 -5.02 6.84 8.49
C TRP A 9 -5.25 5.41 8.96
N PHE A 10 -6.37 5.19 9.68
CA PHE A 10 -6.78 3.89 10.21
C PHE A 10 -8.30 3.75 10.15
N ASP A 11 -8.80 2.52 10.34
CA ASP A 11 -10.24 2.19 10.38
C ASP A 11 -11.04 3.10 11.32
N SER A 12 -10.47 3.44 12.48
CA SER A 12 -11.08 4.37 13.45
C SER A 12 -11.27 5.79 12.93
N MET A 13 -10.65 6.16 11.81
CA MET A 13 -10.80 7.44 11.11
C MET A 13 -11.82 7.36 9.96
N GLY A 14 -12.60 6.28 9.85
CA GLY A 14 -13.75 6.19 8.95
C GLY A 14 -13.46 5.59 7.56
N ALA A 15 -12.28 5.01 7.36
CA ALA A 15 -11.93 4.26 6.13
C ALA A 15 -10.93 3.15 6.48
N LYS A 16 -11.05 2.01 5.81
CA LYS A 16 -10.14 0.87 6.01
C LYS A 16 -8.72 1.29 5.65
N SER A 17 -7.79 1.20 6.58
CA SER A 17 -6.37 1.55 6.38
C SER A 17 -5.53 1.11 7.58
N SER A 18 -4.24 0.94 7.35
CA SER A 18 -3.25 0.73 8.42
C SER A 18 -2.00 1.58 8.18
N SER A 19 -2.19 2.79 7.64
CA SER A 19 -1.09 3.59 7.11
C SER A 19 -0.36 4.36 8.22
N THR A 20 0.96 4.14 8.33
CA THR A 20 1.79 4.72 9.39
C THR A 20 3.00 5.42 8.81
N LEU A 21 3.28 6.60 9.34
CA LEU A 21 4.50 7.35 9.10
C LEU A 21 5.50 7.05 10.22
N ILE A 22 6.71 6.67 9.84
CA ILE A 22 7.87 6.62 10.73
C ILE A 22 8.86 7.68 10.27
N LYS A 23 9.31 8.53 11.19
CA LYS A 23 10.37 9.51 10.95
C LYS A 23 11.56 9.19 11.84
N THR A 24 12.70 8.99 11.19
CA THR A 24 14.04 8.93 11.77
C THR A 24 14.90 9.96 11.03
N ASP A 25 16.15 9.64 10.71
CA ASP A 25 16.97 10.36 9.72
C ASP A 25 16.36 10.29 8.30
N ILE A 26 15.46 9.32 8.08
CA ILE A 26 14.67 9.16 6.86
C ILE A 26 13.18 9.09 7.16
N LYS A 27 12.38 9.29 6.11
CA LYS A 27 10.92 9.18 6.16
C LYS A 27 10.47 7.85 5.57
N ILE A 28 9.79 7.04 6.36
CA ILE A 28 9.25 5.74 5.98
C ILE A 28 7.73 5.80 6.06
N VAL A 29 7.03 5.29 5.04
CA VAL A 29 5.58 5.09 5.08
C VAL A 29 5.28 3.61 4.95
N ILE A 30 4.54 3.07 5.91
CA ILE A 30 4.08 1.69 5.93
C ILE A 30 2.62 1.65 5.50
N ASP A 31 2.30 0.69 4.64
CA ASP A 31 0.96 0.35 4.14
C ASP A 31 0.15 1.57 3.68
N PRO A 32 0.58 2.26 2.61
CA PRO A 32 -0.06 3.47 2.10
C PRO A 32 -1.35 3.16 1.33
N GLY A 33 -2.24 2.33 1.87
CA GLY A 33 -3.51 1.98 1.25
C GLY A 33 -4.72 2.55 1.95
N ILE A 34 -5.84 2.56 1.22
CA ILE A 34 -7.12 2.98 1.78
C ILE A 34 -8.29 2.39 1.00
N ALA A 35 -9.28 1.87 1.73
CA ALA A 35 -10.53 1.38 1.17
C ALA A 35 -11.76 1.92 1.92
N ILE A 36 -12.91 1.85 1.27
CA ILE A 36 -14.17 2.28 1.90
C ILE A 36 -14.56 1.30 3.02
N MET A 37 -15.16 1.80 4.10
CA MET A 37 -15.72 0.94 5.16
C MET A 37 -16.85 0.06 4.63
N HIS A 38 -17.05 -1.08 5.32
CA HIS A 38 -18.14 -2.00 5.03
C HIS A 38 -19.52 -1.31 5.16
N GLN A 39 -20.54 -1.87 4.51
CA GLN A 39 -21.90 -1.32 4.53
C GLN A 39 -22.45 -1.19 5.97
N SER A 40 -22.15 -2.16 6.84
CA SER A 40 -22.58 -2.19 8.25
C SER A 40 -21.89 -1.15 9.16
N PHE A 41 -20.81 -0.49 8.72
CA PHE A 41 -20.19 0.56 9.53
C PHE A 41 -21.19 1.71 9.75
N PRO A 42 -21.35 2.24 10.97
CA PRO A 42 -22.44 3.15 11.35
C PRO A 42 -22.22 4.58 10.84
N ALA A 43 -22.24 4.74 9.52
CA ALA A 43 -22.12 6.02 8.83
C ALA A 43 -22.80 5.95 7.46
N SER A 44 -23.28 7.10 6.98
CA SER A 44 -23.79 7.23 5.62
C SER A 44 -22.72 6.88 4.58
N LYS A 45 -23.18 6.44 3.40
CA LYS A 45 -22.30 6.17 2.25
C LYS A 45 -21.47 7.40 1.87
N GLU A 46 -22.07 8.59 1.97
CA GLU A 46 -21.40 9.87 1.69
C GLU A 46 -20.25 10.13 2.65
N MET A 47 -20.45 9.95 3.96
CA MET A 47 -19.38 10.10 4.96
C MET A 47 -18.23 9.12 4.70
N LYS A 48 -18.53 7.84 4.43
CA LYS A 48 -17.51 6.82 4.10
C LYS A 48 -16.68 7.22 2.88
N MET A 49 -17.32 7.77 1.84
CA MET A 49 -16.63 8.26 0.65
C MET A 49 -15.78 9.50 0.93
N LYS A 50 -16.30 10.42 1.74
CA LYS A 50 -15.58 11.62 2.18
C LYS A 50 -14.31 11.24 2.96
N TRP A 51 -14.42 10.39 3.97
CA TRP A 51 -13.28 9.92 4.77
C TRP A 51 -12.26 9.16 3.92
N LYS A 52 -12.68 8.26 3.02
CA LYS A 52 -11.77 7.61 2.07
C LYS A 52 -11.01 8.64 1.23
N LYS A 53 -11.69 9.68 0.71
CA LYS A 53 -11.06 10.73 -0.10
C LYS A 53 -10.07 11.56 0.72
N GLU A 54 -10.43 11.91 1.96
CA GLU A 54 -9.55 12.64 2.89
C GLU A 54 -8.32 11.82 3.26
N GLY A 55 -8.50 10.56 3.65
CA GLY A 55 -7.40 9.66 3.99
C GLY A 55 -6.48 9.41 2.81
N LYS A 56 -7.02 9.20 1.60
CA LYS A 56 -6.20 9.05 0.39
C LYS A 56 -5.32 10.28 0.17
N LYS A 57 -5.89 11.48 0.32
CA LYS A 57 -5.11 12.74 0.19
C LYS A 57 -3.99 12.83 1.23
N ARG A 58 -4.26 12.46 2.50
CA ARG A 58 -3.23 12.48 3.56
C ARG A 58 -2.13 11.46 3.30
N ILE A 59 -2.48 10.24 2.90
CA ILE A 59 -1.52 9.18 2.55
C ILE A 59 -0.62 9.64 1.39
N ILE A 60 -1.20 10.11 0.28
CA ILE A 60 -0.42 10.59 -0.87
C ILE A 60 0.53 11.73 -0.45
N LYS A 61 0.04 12.68 0.36
CA LYS A 61 0.87 13.79 0.86
C LYS A 61 2.07 13.27 1.65
N GLU A 62 1.88 12.27 2.51
CA GLU A 62 2.99 11.70 3.28
C GLU A 62 3.96 10.90 2.39
N CYS A 63 3.45 10.14 1.41
CA CYS A 63 4.26 9.36 0.47
C CYS A 63 5.14 10.22 -0.45
N LYS A 64 4.67 11.40 -0.89
CA LYS A 64 5.44 12.29 -1.78
C LYS A 64 6.87 12.53 -1.29
N ASN A 65 7.02 12.80 0.01
CA ASN A 65 8.31 13.09 0.64
C ASN A 65 8.93 11.87 1.36
N ALA A 66 8.39 10.66 1.18
CA ALA A 66 8.94 9.45 1.78
C ALA A 66 10.20 9.01 1.04
N ASN A 67 11.20 8.50 1.77
CA ASN A 67 12.37 7.84 1.22
C ASN A 67 12.10 6.35 0.98
N VAL A 68 11.33 5.74 1.89
CA VAL A 68 11.01 4.31 1.90
C VAL A 68 9.50 4.13 1.96
N ILE A 69 8.98 3.19 1.18
CA ILE A 69 7.60 2.71 1.30
C ILE A 69 7.62 1.20 1.56
N ILE A 70 6.82 0.78 2.54
CA ILE A 70 6.66 -0.62 2.90
C ILE A 70 5.22 -1.05 2.60
N ILE A 71 5.03 -2.17 1.90
CA ILE A 71 3.73 -2.82 1.66
C ILE A 71 3.81 -4.22 2.25
N SER A 72 3.11 -4.42 3.36
CA SER A 72 3.11 -5.67 4.12
C SER A 72 2.37 -6.80 3.40
N HIS A 73 1.29 -6.49 2.68
CA HIS A 73 0.48 -7.44 1.92
C HIS A 73 -0.50 -6.73 0.93
N TYR A 74 -1.30 -7.50 0.18
CA TYR A 74 -2.03 -7.01 -1.00
C TYR A 74 -3.55 -6.96 -0.82
N HIS A 75 -4.00 -6.45 0.32
CA HIS A 75 -5.36 -5.93 0.46
C HIS A 75 -5.44 -4.47 0.00
N HIS A 76 -6.58 -4.05 -0.53
CA HIS A 76 -6.74 -2.74 -1.18
C HIS A 76 -6.57 -1.53 -0.25
N ASP A 77 -6.60 -1.77 1.05
CA ASP A 77 -6.35 -0.84 2.16
C ASP A 77 -4.89 -0.81 2.63
N HIS A 78 -3.99 -1.56 1.99
CA HIS A 78 -2.54 -1.55 2.30
C HIS A 78 -1.64 -0.96 1.20
N TYR A 79 -2.18 -0.70 0.00
CA TYR A 79 -1.45 -0.02 -1.07
C TYR A 79 -2.37 0.83 -1.96
N ILE A 80 -1.82 1.91 -2.52
CA ILE A 80 -2.45 2.70 -3.58
C ILE A 80 -2.09 2.09 -4.93
N ARG A 81 -3.09 1.88 -5.78
CA ARG A 81 -2.94 1.27 -7.12
C ARG A 81 -3.31 2.20 -8.28
N ASP A 82 -3.98 3.30 -7.96
CA ASP A 82 -4.51 4.26 -8.92
C ASP A 82 -3.70 5.57 -8.97
N ASP A 83 -2.56 5.62 -8.27
CA ASP A 83 -1.56 6.68 -8.36
C ASP A 83 -0.17 6.08 -8.10
N LEU A 84 0.45 5.52 -9.15
CA LEU A 84 1.75 4.84 -9.04
C LEU A 84 2.92 5.82 -8.84
N SER A 85 2.70 7.12 -9.09
CA SER A 85 3.73 8.15 -8.96
C SER A 85 4.29 8.24 -7.54
N ILE A 86 3.50 7.82 -6.54
CA ILE A 86 3.92 7.82 -5.13
C ILE A 86 5.06 6.86 -4.84
N TYR A 87 5.35 5.89 -5.71
CA TYR A 87 6.39 4.88 -5.52
C TYR A 87 7.71 5.21 -6.22
N TYR A 88 7.75 6.28 -7.02
CA TYR A 88 8.93 6.60 -7.83
C TYR A 88 10.05 7.23 -7.00
N ASN A 89 11.31 6.90 -7.34
CA ASN A 89 12.53 7.33 -6.65
C ASN A 89 12.51 7.04 -5.14
N LYS A 90 11.98 5.87 -4.77
CA LYS A 90 11.90 5.39 -3.39
C LYS A 90 12.43 3.97 -3.30
N LEU A 91 12.95 3.62 -2.13
CA LEU A 91 13.19 2.23 -1.79
C LEU A 91 11.85 1.59 -1.40
N LEU A 92 11.49 0.49 -2.07
CA LEU A 92 10.25 -0.21 -1.83
C LEU A 92 10.54 -1.56 -1.16
N PHE A 93 9.95 -1.79 0.00
CA PHE A 93 9.87 -3.11 0.62
C PHE A 93 8.47 -3.66 0.42
N MET A 94 8.34 -4.73 -0.33
CA MET A 94 7.03 -5.27 -0.72
C MET A 94 7.00 -6.76 -0.50
N LYS A 95 5.85 -7.27 -0.05
CA LYS A 95 5.63 -8.70 0.12
C LYS A 95 5.92 -9.46 -1.19
N ASN A 96 6.74 -10.50 -1.10
CA ASN A 96 7.04 -11.36 -2.25
C ASN A 96 5.75 -12.08 -2.73
N PRO A 97 5.33 -11.91 -4.00
CA PRO A 97 4.12 -12.54 -4.53
C PRO A 97 4.23 -14.06 -4.71
N ASN A 98 5.43 -14.64 -4.55
CA ASN A 98 5.66 -16.08 -4.62
C ASN A 98 5.74 -16.76 -3.24
N GLU A 99 5.66 -16.04 -2.12
CA GLU A 99 5.92 -16.62 -0.80
C GLU A 99 4.83 -16.29 0.22
N TYR A 100 4.30 -17.31 0.90
CA TYR A 100 3.34 -17.18 2.00
C TYR A 100 2.22 -16.18 1.69
N ILE A 101 1.53 -16.40 0.57
CA ILE A 101 0.49 -15.52 0.04
C ILE A 101 -0.61 -16.35 -0.61
N ASN A 102 -1.87 -15.98 -0.39
CA ASN A 102 -3.00 -16.64 -1.03
C ASN A 102 -3.20 -16.17 -2.48
N GLU A 103 -3.92 -16.95 -3.28
CA GLU A 103 -4.12 -16.67 -4.71
C GLU A 103 -4.78 -15.30 -4.99
N SER A 104 -5.71 -14.85 -4.16
CA SER A 104 -6.36 -13.53 -4.34
C SER A 104 -5.37 -12.38 -4.15
N GLN A 105 -4.56 -12.45 -3.10
CA GLN A 105 -3.52 -11.46 -2.83
C GLN A 105 -2.40 -11.54 -3.87
N ARG A 106 -2.05 -12.75 -4.32
CA ARG A 106 -1.06 -12.96 -5.38
C ARG A 106 -1.49 -12.31 -6.69
N GLY A 107 -2.72 -12.55 -7.16
CA GLY A 107 -3.22 -11.90 -8.38
C GLY A 107 -3.20 -10.37 -8.29
N ARG A 108 -3.52 -9.81 -7.11
CA ARG A 108 -3.42 -8.37 -6.85
C ARG A 108 -1.98 -7.87 -6.87
N ALA A 109 -1.06 -8.65 -6.30
CA ALA A 109 0.37 -8.35 -6.31
C ALA A 109 0.92 -8.35 -7.74
N GLU A 110 0.72 -9.43 -8.50
CA GLU A 110 1.21 -9.57 -9.88
C GLU A 110 0.68 -8.43 -10.77
N LYS A 111 -0.61 -8.09 -10.66
CA LYS A 111 -1.17 -6.93 -11.34
C LYS A 111 -0.45 -5.64 -10.97
N PHE A 112 -0.28 -5.37 -9.68
CA PHE A 112 0.36 -4.16 -9.18
C PHE A 112 1.82 -4.03 -9.64
N PHE A 113 2.61 -5.11 -9.55
CA PHE A 113 3.98 -5.12 -10.03
C PHE A 113 4.07 -4.93 -11.55
N ARG A 114 3.19 -5.57 -12.34
CA ARG A 114 3.15 -5.35 -13.80
C ARG A 114 2.92 -3.89 -14.14
N GLU A 115 1.92 -3.27 -13.51
CA GLU A 115 1.60 -1.85 -13.68
C GLU A 115 2.77 -0.95 -13.25
N LEU A 116 3.43 -1.27 -12.12
CA LEU A 116 4.57 -0.52 -11.60
C LEU A 116 5.80 -0.62 -12.52
N LEU A 117 6.19 -1.83 -12.93
CA LEU A 117 7.37 -2.08 -13.77
C LEU A 117 7.20 -1.57 -15.20
N GLN A 118 5.98 -1.59 -15.73
CA GLN A 118 5.69 -1.03 -17.05
C GLN A 118 6.07 0.46 -17.14
N GLN A 119 5.93 1.21 -16.04
CA GLN A 119 6.33 2.62 -15.96
C GLN A 119 7.85 2.81 -16.11
N PHE A 120 8.63 1.79 -15.77
CA PHE A 120 10.08 1.74 -15.93
C PHE A 120 10.52 1.04 -17.22
N LYS A 121 9.57 0.64 -18.09
CA LYS A 121 9.82 -0.18 -19.29
C LYS A 121 10.52 -1.52 -18.97
N ILE A 122 10.32 -2.03 -17.76
CA ILE A 122 10.85 -3.33 -17.33
C ILE A 122 9.76 -4.38 -17.55
N ASN A 123 10.10 -5.49 -18.21
CA ASN A 123 9.18 -6.61 -18.32
C ASN A 123 9.14 -7.38 -16.99
N PHE A 124 7.95 -7.48 -16.41
CA PHE A 124 7.68 -8.20 -15.18
C PHE A 124 8.13 -9.67 -15.20
N ASP A 125 7.95 -10.35 -16.33
CA ASP A 125 8.29 -11.77 -16.46
C ASP A 125 9.81 -12.02 -16.42
N ASN A 126 10.63 -10.96 -16.60
CA ASN A 126 12.09 -11.02 -16.45
C ASN A 126 12.56 -10.84 -15.00
N VAL A 127 11.68 -10.35 -14.11
CA VAL A 127 12.02 -10.02 -12.72
C VAL A 127 11.60 -11.14 -11.76
N LEU A 128 10.50 -11.82 -12.07
CA LEU A 128 9.97 -12.87 -11.21
C LEU A 128 10.55 -14.24 -11.52
N SER A 129 11.11 -14.87 -10.48
CA SER A 129 11.42 -16.28 -10.52
C SER A 129 10.14 -17.10 -10.63
N LYS A 130 10.25 -18.29 -11.25
CA LYS A 130 9.13 -19.24 -11.30
C LYS A 130 8.67 -19.56 -9.89
N ASN A 131 7.35 -19.53 -9.69
CA ASN A 131 6.75 -19.92 -8.42
C ASN A 131 7.10 -21.40 -8.13
N LYS A 132 7.62 -21.65 -6.92
CA LYS A 132 7.77 -23.00 -6.37
C LYS A 132 6.72 -23.15 -5.28
N ARG A 133 5.76 -24.06 -5.47
CA ARG A 133 4.89 -24.48 -4.36
C ARG A 133 5.79 -24.94 -3.22
N LYS A 134 5.67 -24.27 -2.08
CA LYS A 134 6.26 -24.74 -0.83
C LYS A 134 5.17 -25.50 -0.09
N GLU A 135 5.44 -26.75 0.26
CA GLU A 135 4.63 -27.48 1.23
C GLU A 135 4.84 -26.83 2.61
N TYR A 136 3.76 -26.71 3.36
CA TYR A 136 3.72 -26.17 4.71
C TYR A 136 2.89 -27.08 5.60
#